data_AF-R8Y8F1-F1
#
_entry.id   AF-R8Y8F1-F1
#
_cell.length_a   1.000
_cell.length_b   1.000
_cell.length_c   1.000
_cell.angle_alpha   90.00
_cell.angle_beta   90.00
_cell.angle_gamma   90.00
#
_symmetry.space_group_name_H-M   'P 1'
#
loop_
_entity.id
_entity.type
_entity.pdbx_description
1 polymer ?
#
loop_
_entity_poly.entity_id
_entity_poly.type
_entity_poly.pdbx_seq_one_letter_code
_entity_poly.pdbx_strand_id
1 'polypeptide(L)'
;MIFIAFIFILLGMYLLFMASEKYRSPKSTGYFKSLAQNYYRYFKIAAFILFGLCSFILIQHYKFSIGFVSWWIFATPLTFGLILLLNPLKSSK
;
A
#
# COMPACT_ATOMS: atom_id res chain seq x y z
N MET A 1 18.06 4.12 0.66
CA MET A 1 16.99 4.67 -0.20
C MET A 1 15.96 3.61 -0.59
N ILE A 2 16.37 2.43 -1.07
CA ILE A 2 15.44 1.33 -1.43
C ILE A 2 14.58 0.87 -0.24
N PHE A 3 15.16 0.69 0.95
CA PHE A 3 14.40 0.29 2.14
C PHE A 3 13.28 1.29 2.50
N ILE A 4 13.56 2.59 2.39
CA ILE A 4 12.57 3.66 2.61
C ILE A 4 11.47 3.59 1.54
N ALA A 5 11.83 3.35 0.28
CA ALA A 5 10.86 3.14 -0.80
C ALA A 5 9.95 1.94 -0.52
N PHE A 6 10.49 0.84 0.00
CA PHE A 6 9.69 -0.33 0.37
C PHE A 6 8.70 -0.02 1.50
N ILE A 7 9.14 0.73 2.52
CA ILE A 7 8.25 1.18 3.59
C ILE A 7 7.12 2.04 3.02
N PHE A 8 7.42 3.01 2.14
CA PHE A 8 6.40 3.86 1.54
C PHE A 8 5.42 3.10 0.67
N ILE A 9 5.90 2.13 -0.11
CA ILE A 9 5.04 1.24 -0.91
C ILE A 9 4.13 0.42 0.01
N LEU A 10 4.68 -0.27 1.01
CA LEU A 10 3.90 -1.11 1.92
C LEU A 10 2.86 -0.30 2.68
N LEU A 11 3.25 0.86 3.21
CA LEU A 11 2.36 1.74 3.96
C LEU A 11 1.28 2.31 3.04
N GLY A 12 1.63 2.79 1.85
CA GLY A 12 0.65 3.27 0.87
C GLY A 12 -0.36 2.19 0.47
N MET A 13 0.11 0.97 0.20
CA MET A 13 -0.76 -0.16 -0.14
C MET A 13 -1.65 -0.58 1.03
N TYR A 14 -1.13 -0.56 2.26
CA TYR A 14 -1.91 -0.85 3.46
C TYR A 14 -2.99 0.22 3.74
N LEU A 15 -2.66 1.50 3.53
CA LEU A 15 -3.65 2.59 3.61
C LEU A 15 -4.76 2.43 2.56
N LEU A 16 -4.41 2.05 1.32
CA LEU A 16 -5.40 1.74 0.28
C LEU A 16 -6.27 0.54 0.67
N PHE A 17 -5.67 -0.49 1.29
CA PHE A 17 -6.41 -1.63 1.80
C PHE A 17 -7.40 -1.20 2.90
N MET A 18 -6.99 -0.38 3.87
CA MET A 18 -7.90 0.14 4.90
C MET A 18 -9.02 1.00 4.30
N ALA A 19 -8.75 1.75 3.23
CA ALA A 19 -9.75 2.51 2.50
C ALA A 19 -10.67 1.64 1.61
N SER A 20 -10.33 0.37 1.38
CA SER A 20 -11.10 -0.55 0.55
C SER A 20 -12.47 -0.85 1.16
N GLU A 21 -13.46 -1.07 0.31
CA GLU A 21 -14.81 -1.49 0.71
C GLU A 21 -14.79 -2.80 1.51
N LYS A 22 -13.86 -3.70 1.18
CA LYS A 22 -13.69 -4.98 1.89
C LYS A 22 -13.40 -4.76 3.38
N TYR A 23 -12.49 -3.84 3.70
CA TYR A 23 -12.12 -3.53 5.07
C TYR A 23 -13.19 -2.69 5.79
N ARG A 24 -13.88 -1.81 5.05
CA ARG A 24 -14.97 -0.97 5.57
C ARG A 24 -16.28 -1.72 5.81
N SER A 25 -16.43 -2.95 5.30
CA SER A 25 -17.69 -3.68 5.42
C SER A 25 -18.07 -3.92 6.89
N PRO A 26 -19.38 -3.95 7.22
CA PRO A 26 -19.85 -4.21 8.58
C PRO A 26 -19.36 -5.55 9.14
N LYS A 27 -19.04 -6.52 8.27
CA LYS A 27 -18.57 -7.87 8.62
C LYS A 27 -17.05 -7.97 8.84
N SER A 28 -16.30 -6.88 8.61
CA SER A 28 -14.85 -6.81 8.86
C SER A 28 -14.56 -6.66 10.36
N THR A 29 -13.56 -7.39 10.87
CA THR A 29 -13.16 -7.46 12.30
C THR A 29 -11.86 -6.69 12.62
N GLY A 30 -11.52 -5.66 11.85
CA GLY A 30 -10.28 -4.89 12.05
C GLY A 30 -10.32 -3.89 13.22
N TYR A 31 -9.22 -3.81 14.00
CA TYR A 31 -9.06 -2.86 15.11
C TYR A 31 -9.23 -1.38 14.70
N PHE A 32 -8.81 -1.00 13.49
CA PHE A 32 -8.87 0.38 12.99
C PHE A 32 -10.12 0.68 12.16
N LYS A 33 -11.15 -0.17 12.22
CA LYS A 33 -12.34 -0.07 11.37
C LYS A 33 -13.10 1.25 11.51
N SER A 34 -13.32 1.72 12.74
CA SER A 34 -14.04 2.98 13.00
C SER A 34 -13.34 4.17 12.34
N LEU A 35 -12.01 4.22 12.46
CA LEU A 35 -11.18 5.23 11.82
C LEU A 35 -11.23 5.10 10.29
N ALA A 36 -11.12 3.88 9.76
CA ALA A 36 -11.17 3.61 8.33
C ALA A 36 -12.53 3.92 7.70
N GLN A 37 -13.65 3.82 8.43
CA GLN A 37 -14.97 4.16 7.90
C GLN A 37 -15.15 5.68 7.79
N ASN A 38 -14.73 6.44 8.81
CA ASN A 38 -14.92 7.88 8.86
C ASN A 38 -13.90 8.65 8.01
N TYR A 39 -12.66 8.17 7.93
CA TYR A 39 -11.54 8.90 7.31
C TYR A 39 -10.97 8.24 6.05
N TYR A 40 -11.72 7.34 5.38
CA TYR A 40 -11.22 6.60 4.21
C TYR A 40 -10.66 7.48 3.09
N ARG A 41 -11.23 8.68 2.88
CA ARG A 41 -10.73 9.65 1.88
C ARG A 41 -9.33 10.13 2.22
N TYR A 42 -9.06 10.43 3.49
CA TYR A 42 -7.74 10.84 3.96
C TYR A 42 -6.72 9.71 3.81
N PHE A 43 -7.10 8.45 4.06
CA PHE A 43 -6.21 7.32 3.79
C PHE A 43 -5.85 7.16 2.31
N LYS A 44 -6.80 7.39 1.38
CA LYS A 44 -6.47 7.40 -0.05
C LYS A 44 -5.50 8.53 -0.39
N ILE A 45 -5.76 9.74 0.07
CA ILE A 45 -4.88 10.90 -0.18
C ILE A 45 -3.48 10.64 0.38
N ALA A 46 -3.39 10.18 1.62
CA ALA A 46 -2.11 9.84 2.26
C ALA A 46 -1.37 8.73 1.49
N ALA A 47 -2.07 7.71 0.99
CA ALA A 47 -1.45 6.67 0.16
C ALA A 47 -0.84 7.24 -1.13
N PHE A 48 -1.56 8.10 -1.85
CA PHE A 48 -1.04 8.73 -3.07
C PHE A 48 0.14 9.66 -2.78
N ILE A 49 0.14 10.38 -1.66
CA ILE A 49 1.29 11.18 -1.22
C ILE A 49 2.52 10.26 -1.01
N LEU A 50 2.36 9.12 -0.34
CA LEU A 50 3.45 8.18 -0.12
C LEU A 50 3.99 7.59 -1.43
N PHE A 51 3.12 7.28 -2.39
CA PHE A 51 3.56 6.83 -3.71
C PHE A 51 4.30 7.92 -4.49
N GLY A 52 3.82 9.16 -4.44
CA GLY A 52 4.51 10.31 -5.02
C GLY A 52 5.91 10.50 -4.42
N LEU A 53 6.02 10.45 -3.09
CA LEU A 53 7.30 10.54 -2.38
C LEU A 53 8.24 9.38 -2.71
N CYS A 54 7.70 8.15 -2.78
CA CYS A 54 8.46 6.96 -3.18
C CYS A 54 9.04 7.12 -4.59
N SER A 55 8.20 7.47 -5.56
CA SER A 55 8.61 7.70 -6.95
C SER A 55 9.64 8.83 -7.04
N PHE A 56 9.45 9.93 -6.31
CA PHE A 56 10.40 11.03 -6.27
C PHE A 56 11.78 10.58 -5.75
N ILE A 57 11.83 9.85 -4.65
CA ILE A 57 13.09 9.34 -4.07
C ILE A 57 13.80 8.38 -5.04
N LEU A 58 13.06 7.48 -5.69
CA LEU A 58 13.64 6.54 -6.65
C LEU A 58 14.16 7.24 -7.91
N ILE A 59 13.43 8.24 -8.42
CA ILE A 59 13.86 9.06 -9.57
C ILE A 59 15.11 9.87 -9.23
N GLN A 60 15.20 10.43 -8.03
CA GLN A 60 16.39 11.16 -7.59
C GLN A 60 17.62 10.24 -7.53
N HIS A 61 17.44 8.98 -7.13
CA HIS A 61 18.54 8.01 -7.02
C HIS A 61 18.98 7.43 -8.37
N TYR A 62 18.01 6.96 -9.17
CA TYR A 62 18.25 6.16 -10.36
C TYR A 62 18.03 6.92 -11.67
N LYS A 63 17.69 8.22 -11.62
CA LYS A 63 17.18 9.03 -12.74
C LYS A 63 15.77 8.66 -13.17
N PHE A 64 15.15 9.53 -13.95
CA PHE A 64 13.71 9.49 -14.30
C PHE A 64 13.26 8.13 -14.85
N SER A 65 13.98 7.56 -15.81
CA SER A 65 13.59 6.30 -16.44
C SER A 65 13.68 5.10 -15.48
N ILE A 66 14.89 4.81 -14.98
CA ILE A 66 15.14 3.63 -14.14
C ILE A 66 14.38 3.76 -12.81
N GLY A 67 14.35 4.95 -12.21
CA GLY A 67 13.63 5.19 -10.96
C GLY A 67 12.13 4.99 -11.09
N PHE A 68 11.51 5.46 -12.18
CA PHE A 68 10.09 5.24 -12.46
C PHE A 68 9.77 3.76 -12.67
N VAL A 69 10.54 3.05 -13.49
CA VAL A 69 10.33 1.61 -13.74
C VAL A 69 10.57 0.78 -12.47
N SER A 70 11.58 1.14 -11.67
CA SER A 70 11.89 0.45 -10.40
C SER A 70 10.73 0.50 -9.42
N TRP A 71 9.98 1.61 -9.37
CA TRP A 71 8.81 1.72 -8.50
C TRP A 71 7.78 0.62 -8.78
N TRP A 72 7.46 0.40 -10.05
CA TRP A 72 6.53 -0.66 -10.47
C TRP A 72 7.07 -2.05 -10.14
N ILE A 73 8.35 -2.29 -10.42
CA ILE A 73 9.01 -3.58 -10.13
C ILE A 73 8.95 -3.92 -8.64
N PHE A 74 9.17 -2.94 -7.76
CA PHE A 74 9.11 -3.15 -6.32
C PHE A 74 7.69 -3.21 -5.77
N ALA A 75 6.75 -2.46 -6.33
CA ALA A 75 5.38 -2.42 -5.86
C ALA A 75 4.67 -3.77 -5.99
N THR A 76 4.89 -4.51 -7.08
CA THR A 76 4.21 -5.79 -7.35
C THR A 76 4.44 -6.87 -6.29
N PRO A 77 5.69 -7.28 -5.97
CA PRO A 77 5.91 -8.33 -4.97
C PRO A 77 5.50 -7.90 -3.56
N LEU A 78 5.69 -6.63 -3.21
CA LEU A 78 5.27 -6.09 -1.90
C LEU A 78 3.75 -6.10 -1.76
N THR A 79 3.03 -5.70 -2.80
CA THR A 79 1.56 -5.76 -2.84
C THR A 79 1.08 -7.19 -2.72
N PHE A 80 1.69 -8.12 -3.45
CA PHE A 80 1.31 -9.52 -3.41
C PHE A 80 1.52 -10.11 -2.01
N GLY A 81 2.68 -9.88 -1.39
CA GLY A 81 2.96 -10.29 -0.01
C GLY A 81 1.96 -9.71 0.98
N LEU A 82 1.60 -8.43 0.83
CA LEU A 82 0.59 -7.78 1.66
C LEU A 82 -0.79 -8.43 1.50
N ILE A 83 -1.19 -8.76 0.27
CA ILE A 83 -2.45 -9.46 0.01
C ILE A 83 -2.47 -10.82 0.71
N LEU A 84 -1.40 -11.60 0.61
CA LEU A 84 -1.29 -12.90 1.27
C LEU A 84 -1.33 -12.78 2.80
N LEU A 85 -0.74 -11.73 3.35
CA LEU A 85 -0.72 -11.47 4.80
C LEU A 85 -2.10 -11.06 5.34
N LEU A 86 -2.84 -10.27 4.57
CA LEU A 86 -4.15 -9.73 4.98
C LEU A 86 -5.31 -10.68 4.70
N ASN A 87 -5.14 -11.62 3.76
CA ASN A 87 -6.17 -12.57 3.39
C ASN A 87 -5.75 -13.96 3.86
N PRO A 88 -6.43 -14.56 4.85
CA PRO A 88 -6.15 -15.94 5.20
C PRO A 88 -6.37 -16.80 3.96
N LEU A 89 -5.30 -17.41 3.47
CA LEU A 89 -5.39 -18.43 2.43
C LEU A 89 -6.21 -19.57 3.00
N LYS A 90 -7.45 -19.74 2.53
CA LYS A 90 -8.24 -20.94 2.84
C LYS A 90 -7.38 -22.13 2.45
N SER A 91 -7.02 -22.96 3.43
CA SER A 91 -6.41 -24.25 3.16
C SER A 91 -7.40 -25.01 2.28
N SER A 92 -7.02 -25.25 1.02
CA SER A 92 -7.75 -26.17 0.15
C SER A 92 -7.50 -27.57 0.69
N LYS A 93 -8.37 -28.02 1.59
CA LYS A 93 -8.58 -29.45 1.81
C LYS A 93 -9.51 -29.96 0.73
#